data_AF-A0AAD9LBK0-F1
#
_entry.id   AF-A0AAD9LBK0-F1
#
_cell.length_a   1.000
_cell.length_b   1.000
_cell.length_c   1.000
_cell.angle_alpha   90.00
_cell.angle_beta   90.00
_cell.angle_gamma   90.00
#
_symmetry.space_group_name_H-M   'P 1'
#
loop_
_entity.id
_entity.type
_entity.pdbx_description
1 polymer ?
#
loop_
_entity_poly.entity_id
_entity_poly.type
_entity_poly.pdbx_seq_one_letter_code
_entity_poly.pdbx_strand_id
1 'polypeptide(L)'
;MNDDQNGIRTAELVNDSETPHFDALYAQYDTGNSSFGTEHLGSLLLDMGFNASPKVLDRALDDMDPNATGEIAKLTFLEWFEEHADEIDDSPVVHSSFSPRVQQQDEVYSELENAMLDAKKQRKQAELDAQLLANRLAHLRAEDIRAQKRIEEAKRRASEIEAIKKRNESRLRAKQEAAEQLQREIRAQCEYNNMKQSSARERRNQLMADNASKRVQLVQDTRAEKKVHLAQIRRQREMDQSWLAERSQEIRDKEKRAVRQRQMSQKNYEKELVKKAREKLAHEHEKRLQSEKKIHRMEKEEAELIEKLRVTQELQRAAYEELEFAMENE
;
A
#
# COMPACT_ATOMS: atom_id res chain seq x y z
N MET A 1 -18.20 -35.70 65.93
CA MET A 1 -17.03 -35.19 65.18
C MET A 1 -17.34 -33.74 64.86
N ASN A 2 -17.13 -32.92 65.87
CA ASN A 2 -17.25 -31.47 65.91
C ASN A 2 -15.91 -30.96 66.45
N ASP A 3 -15.68 -29.66 66.24
CA ASP A 3 -14.65 -28.84 66.87
C ASP A 3 -13.27 -28.84 66.19
N ASP A 4 -13.14 -27.98 65.18
CA ASP A 4 -11.90 -27.23 64.94
C ASP A 4 -12.19 -25.75 65.20
N GLN A 5 -12.02 -25.33 66.46
CA GLN A 5 -11.87 -23.94 66.86
C GLN A 5 -10.41 -23.68 67.27
N ASN A 6 -9.97 -22.47 66.91
CA ASN A 6 -8.84 -21.71 67.43
C ASN A 6 -7.43 -21.98 66.88
N GLY A 7 -7.03 -21.08 65.97
CA GLY A 7 -6.26 -19.93 66.42
C GLY A 7 -4.82 -19.89 65.92
N ILE A 8 -4.55 -18.99 64.97
CA ILE A 8 -3.64 -17.85 65.18
C ILE A 8 -4.09 -16.77 64.20
N ARG A 9 -4.54 -15.66 64.79
CA ARG A 9 -4.84 -14.39 64.13
C ARG A 9 -3.50 -13.73 63.80
N THR A 10 -3.11 -13.70 62.54
CA THR A 10 -2.25 -12.62 62.04
C THR A 10 -3.19 -11.50 61.60
N ALA A 11 -3.51 -10.64 62.55
CA ALA A 11 -4.08 -9.34 62.28
C ALA A 11 -3.00 -8.52 61.57
N GLU A 12 -3.12 -8.37 60.25
CA GLU A 12 -2.56 -7.22 59.55
C GLU A 12 -3.29 -5.99 60.11
N LEU A 13 -2.69 -5.36 61.12
CA LEU A 13 -2.97 -3.98 61.44
C LEU A 13 -2.47 -3.16 60.25
N VAL A 14 -3.37 -2.91 59.32
CA VAL A 14 -3.28 -1.82 58.37
C VAL A 14 -3.18 -0.55 59.23
N ASN A 15 -1.97 -0.02 59.37
CA ASN A 15 -1.77 1.36 59.77
C ASN A 15 -2.28 2.19 58.59
N ASP A 16 -3.58 2.54 58.61
CA ASP A 16 -4.16 3.59 57.78
C ASP A 16 -3.58 4.93 58.25
N SER A 17 -2.32 5.18 57.91
CA SER A 17 -1.68 6.47 58.11
C SER A 17 -2.06 7.40 56.96
N GLU A 18 -2.43 8.64 57.29
CA GLU A 18 -2.71 9.69 56.30
C GLU A 18 -1.46 10.06 55.47
N THR A 19 -0.26 9.71 55.95
CA THR A 19 1.03 10.00 55.28
C THR A 19 1.92 8.76 55.17
N PRO A 20 1.53 7.73 54.39
CA PRO A 20 2.22 6.44 54.34
C PRO A 20 3.64 6.53 53.77
N HIS A 21 3.92 7.54 52.93
CA HIS A 21 5.25 7.79 52.40
C HIS A 21 6.17 8.41 53.45
N PHE A 22 5.67 9.37 54.23
CA PHE A 22 6.41 9.97 55.35
C PHE A 22 6.72 8.92 56.41
N ASP A 23 5.75 8.08 56.75
CA ASP A 23 5.93 7.01 57.75
C ASP A 23 7.03 6.02 57.36
N ALA A 24 7.17 5.71 56.08
CA ALA A 24 8.24 4.84 55.58
C ALA A 24 9.64 5.48 55.68
N LEU A 25 9.74 6.80 55.52
CA LEU A 25 10.99 7.55 55.69
C LEU A 25 11.31 7.73 57.18
N TYR A 26 10.32 8.14 57.98
CA TYR A 26 10.42 8.35 59.41
C TYR A 26 10.84 7.08 60.16
N ALA A 27 10.34 5.91 59.76
CA ALA A 27 10.69 4.62 60.37
C ALA A 27 12.20 4.31 60.37
N GLN A 28 12.99 4.95 59.51
CA GLN A 28 14.46 4.77 59.48
C GLN A 28 15.17 5.49 60.62
N TYR A 29 14.50 6.47 61.24
CA TYR A 29 15.07 7.38 62.25
C TYR A 29 14.35 7.28 63.62
N ASP A 30 13.29 6.48 63.72
CA ASP A 30 12.50 6.31 64.95
C ASP A 30 13.30 5.58 66.04
N THR A 31 13.37 6.18 67.23
CA THR A 31 14.03 5.60 68.41
C THR A 31 13.11 4.69 69.23
N GLY A 32 11.86 4.49 68.79
CA GLY A 32 10.92 3.51 69.32
C GLY A 32 9.81 4.09 70.20
N ASN A 33 9.76 5.41 70.35
CA ASN A 33 8.72 6.15 71.11
C ASN A 33 7.94 7.15 70.25
N SER A 34 7.91 6.97 68.92
CA SER A 34 7.43 8.01 67.99
C SER A 34 8.21 9.32 68.17
N SER A 35 9.51 9.20 68.43
CA SER A 35 10.48 10.29 68.48
C SER A 35 11.71 9.91 67.65
N PHE A 36 12.47 10.91 67.20
CA PHE A 36 13.75 10.71 66.53
C PHE A 36 14.79 11.68 67.11
N GLY A 37 16.06 11.30 67.03
CA GLY A 37 17.16 12.15 67.52
C GLY A 37 17.27 13.45 66.73
N THR A 38 17.52 14.57 67.41
CA THR A 38 17.73 15.90 66.80
C THR A 38 18.82 15.89 65.72
N GLU A 39 19.84 15.03 65.85
CA GLU A 39 20.90 14.82 64.86
C GLU A 39 20.41 14.27 63.52
N HIS A 40 19.23 13.63 63.50
CA HIS A 40 18.64 13.04 62.31
C HIS A 40 17.72 14.00 61.56
N LEU A 41 17.37 15.16 62.14
CA LEU A 41 16.45 16.13 61.52
C LEU A 41 16.90 16.56 60.12
N GLY A 42 18.19 16.87 59.95
CA GLY A 42 18.73 17.25 58.64
C GLY A 42 18.72 16.11 57.61
N SER A 43 18.90 14.87 58.06
CA SER A 43 18.89 13.70 57.16
C SER A 43 17.45 13.32 56.77
N LEU A 44 16.50 13.42 57.70
CA LEU A 44 15.09 13.20 57.46
C LEU A 44 14.53 14.21 56.44
N LEU A 45 14.85 15.50 56.61
CA LEU A 45 14.44 16.54 55.65
C LEU A 45 15.05 16.30 54.26
N LEU A 46 16.33 15.90 54.19
CA LEU A 46 16.99 15.56 52.93
C LEU A 46 16.33 14.38 52.22
N ASP A 47 15.98 13.32 52.95
CA ASP A 47 15.29 12.14 52.40
C ASP A 47 13.86 12.46 51.95
N MET A 48 13.23 13.45 52.56
CA MET A 48 11.95 14.03 52.11
C MET A 48 12.11 14.96 50.90
N GLY A 49 13.34 15.25 50.46
CA GLY A 49 13.64 16.10 49.31
C GLY A 49 13.86 17.58 49.64
N PHE A 50 13.92 17.94 50.92
CA PHE A 50 14.13 19.31 51.39
C PHE A 50 15.60 19.56 51.74
N ASN A 51 16.15 20.68 51.29
CA ASN A 51 17.52 21.09 51.59
C ASN A 51 17.54 22.24 52.61
N ALA A 52 17.31 21.92 53.88
CA ALA A 52 17.29 22.90 54.96
C ALA A 52 18.68 23.47 55.24
N SER A 53 18.81 24.80 55.28
CA SER A 53 20.06 25.45 55.68
C SER A 53 20.34 25.22 57.17
N PRO A 54 21.62 25.28 57.63
CA PRO A 54 21.94 25.12 59.06
C PRO A 54 21.17 26.09 59.97
N LYS A 55 20.89 27.32 59.50
CA LYS A 55 20.11 28.30 60.26
C LYS A 55 18.64 27.90 60.42
N VAL A 56 18.07 27.26 59.40
CA VAL A 56 16.69 26.74 59.43
C VAL A 56 16.64 25.54 60.38
N LEU A 57 17.64 24.66 60.33
CA LEU A 57 17.76 23.55 61.27
C LEU A 57 17.91 24.04 62.72
N ASP A 58 18.76 25.04 62.99
CA ASP A 58 18.93 25.60 64.33
C ASP A 58 17.61 26.20 64.86
N ARG A 59 16.89 26.98 64.04
CA ARG A 59 15.57 27.52 64.41
C ARG A 59 14.54 26.41 64.63
N ALA A 60 14.52 25.40 63.75
CA ALA A 60 13.63 24.25 63.86
C ALA A 60 13.87 23.49 65.16
N LEU A 61 15.13 23.36 65.59
CA LEU A 61 15.51 22.76 66.85
C LEU A 61 15.10 23.61 68.07
N ASP A 62 15.28 24.93 68.00
CA ASP A 62 14.81 25.84 69.06
C ASP A 62 13.29 25.77 69.25
N ASP A 63 12.53 25.60 68.16
CA ASP A 63 11.07 25.53 68.17
C ASP A 63 10.54 24.15 68.60
N MET A 64 11.14 23.05 68.11
CA MET A 64 10.67 21.68 68.38
C MET A 64 11.27 21.02 69.62
N ASP A 65 12.47 21.43 70.05
CA ASP A 65 13.15 20.93 71.24
C ASP A 65 13.69 22.08 72.12
N PRO A 66 12.82 22.97 72.64
CA PRO A 66 13.24 24.15 73.41
C PRO A 66 13.93 23.80 74.73
N ASN A 67 13.79 22.55 75.19
CA ASN A 67 14.41 22.05 76.42
C ASN A 67 15.72 21.28 76.16
N ALA A 68 16.17 21.18 74.90
CA ALA A 68 17.36 20.44 74.48
C ALA A 68 17.37 18.99 74.99
N THR A 69 16.23 18.33 74.90
CA THR A 69 16.06 16.92 75.26
C THR A 69 16.81 15.98 74.31
N GLY A 70 17.14 16.45 73.10
CA GLY A 70 17.83 15.69 72.07
C GLY A 70 16.91 14.78 71.25
N GLU A 71 15.61 14.76 71.56
CA GLU A 71 14.60 13.97 70.87
C GLU A 71 13.45 14.87 70.40
N ILE A 72 13.00 14.67 69.15
CA ILE A 72 11.86 15.36 68.57
C ILE A 72 10.74 14.36 68.38
N ALA A 73 9.56 14.63 68.94
CA ALA A 73 8.40 13.77 68.74
C ALA A 73 7.84 13.92 67.31
N LYS A 74 7.37 12.82 66.71
CA LYS A 74 6.80 12.76 65.36
C LYS A 74 5.69 13.80 65.14
N LEU A 75 4.81 13.95 66.14
CA LEU A 75 3.70 14.89 66.05
C LEU A 75 4.19 16.34 66.07
N THR A 76 5.15 16.66 66.94
CA THR A 76 5.78 17.99 67.01
C THR A 76 6.49 18.35 65.71
N PHE A 77 7.18 17.37 65.09
CA PHE A 77 7.77 17.57 63.77
C PHE A 77 6.71 17.82 62.69
N LEU A 78 5.62 17.05 62.67
CA LEU A 78 4.57 17.22 61.66
C LEU A 78 3.85 18.57 61.79
N GLU A 79 3.55 19.00 63.02
CA GLU A 79 2.95 20.31 63.30
C GLU A 79 3.88 21.44 62.85
N TRP A 80 5.16 21.37 63.22
CA TRP A 80 6.16 22.36 62.79
C TRP A 80 6.33 22.35 61.26
N PHE A 81 6.40 21.17 60.65
CA PHE A 81 6.60 21.00 59.22
C PHE A 81 5.39 21.49 58.41
N GLU A 82 4.16 21.26 58.86
CA GLU A 82 2.97 21.79 58.19
C GLU A 82 2.96 23.33 58.19
N GLU A 83 3.41 23.95 59.28
CA GLU A 83 3.48 25.42 59.39
C GLU A 83 4.65 26.04 58.61
N HIS A 84 5.77 25.31 58.46
CA HIS A 84 7.02 25.86 57.92
C HIS A 84 7.47 25.24 56.59
N ALA A 85 6.76 24.26 56.02
CA ALA A 85 7.18 23.54 54.80
C ALA A 85 7.54 24.46 53.63
N ASP A 86 6.79 25.54 53.45
CA ASP A 86 7.01 26.52 52.38
C ASP A 86 8.27 27.40 52.62
N GLU A 87 8.75 27.49 53.86
CA GLU A 87 9.92 28.27 54.27
C GLU A 87 11.21 27.42 54.38
N ILE A 88 11.10 26.09 54.35
CA ILE A 88 12.26 25.17 54.46
C ILE A 88 13.14 25.24 53.20
N ASP A 89 12.57 25.54 52.04
CA ASP A 89 13.28 25.69 50.76
C ASP A 89 13.83 27.12 50.55
N ASP A 90 14.34 27.75 51.62
CA ASP A 90 14.97 29.09 51.55
C ASP A 90 16.49 29.00 51.31
N SER A 91 16.88 28.11 50.39
CA SER A 91 18.23 28.11 49.82
C SER A 91 18.14 28.73 48.43
N PRO A 92 18.61 29.97 48.21
CA PRO A 92 18.86 30.40 46.84
C PRO A 92 19.82 29.38 46.27
N VAL A 93 19.41 28.69 45.20
CA VAL A 93 20.20 27.67 44.49
C VAL A 93 21.63 28.21 44.40
N VAL A 94 22.47 27.76 45.34
CA VAL A 94 23.85 28.17 45.35
C VAL A 94 24.33 27.43 44.13
N HIS A 95 24.53 28.17 43.04
CA HIS A 95 25.30 27.72 41.90
C HIS A 95 26.70 27.46 42.42
N SER A 96 26.84 26.35 43.15
CA SER A 96 28.01 25.52 43.14
C SER A 96 28.37 25.44 41.67
N SER A 97 29.55 25.95 41.38
CA SER A 97 30.27 25.85 40.13
C SER A 97 30.46 24.37 39.76
N PHE A 98 29.34 23.71 39.43
CA PHE A 98 29.25 22.40 38.82
C PHE A 98 29.51 22.58 37.34
N SER A 99 30.34 21.68 36.83
CA SER A 99 30.89 21.74 35.47
C SER A 99 29.81 21.95 34.40
N PRO A 100 30.09 22.73 33.32
CA PRO A 100 29.18 22.98 32.19
C PRO A 100 28.77 21.73 31.37
N ARG A 101 29.13 20.52 31.84
CA ARG A 101 29.04 19.26 31.10
C ARG A 101 27.80 18.45 31.43
N VAL A 102 27.11 18.72 32.55
CA VAL A 102 25.94 17.94 32.98
C VAL A 102 24.63 18.53 32.44
N GLN A 103 24.49 19.86 32.38
CA GLN A 103 23.31 20.54 31.79
C GLN A 103 23.14 20.23 30.28
N GLN A 104 24.24 20.03 29.54
CA GLN A 104 24.18 19.63 28.14
C GLN A 104 23.70 18.19 27.92
N GLN A 105 23.72 17.32 28.94
CA GLN A 105 23.33 15.91 28.77
C GLN A 105 21.82 15.72 28.94
N ASP A 106 21.20 16.45 29.87
CA ASP A 106 19.75 16.39 30.09
C ASP A 106 18.97 17.10 28.97
N GLU A 107 19.49 18.21 28.43
CA GLU A 107 18.91 18.85 27.23
C GLU A 107 18.97 17.92 26.00
N VAL A 108 20.12 17.27 25.76
CA VAL A 108 20.28 16.34 24.63
C VAL A 108 19.41 15.09 24.78
N TYR A 109 19.19 14.61 26.00
CA TYR A 109 18.32 13.48 26.27
C TYR A 109 16.84 13.85 26.03
N SER A 110 16.41 15.02 26.51
CA SER A 110 15.06 15.54 26.27
C SER A 110 14.78 15.82 24.79
N GLU A 111 15.74 16.41 24.07
CA GLU A 111 15.65 16.60 22.62
C GLU A 111 15.54 15.27 21.87
N LEU A 112 16.29 14.24 22.29
CA LEU A 112 16.24 12.92 21.69
C LEU A 112 14.90 12.20 21.94
N GLU A 113 14.34 12.38 23.13
CA GLU A 113 13.02 11.82 23.48
C GLU A 113 11.90 12.51 22.69
N ASN A 114 11.94 13.84 22.56
CA ASN A 114 11.01 14.61 21.74
C ASN A 114 11.11 14.22 20.26
N ALA A 115 12.32 14.11 19.71
CA ALA A 115 12.54 13.65 18.34
C ALA A 115 12.03 12.21 18.11
N MET A 116 12.17 11.33 19.10
CA MET A 116 11.63 9.97 19.04
C MET A 116 10.09 9.97 19.05
N LEU A 117 9.45 10.80 19.87
CA LEU A 117 8.00 10.95 19.92
C LEU A 117 7.45 11.49 18.59
N ASP A 118 8.13 12.47 18.00
CA ASP A 118 7.75 13.02 16.69
C ASP A 118 7.93 12.01 15.57
N ALA A 119 9.00 11.22 15.57
CA ALA A 119 9.19 10.12 14.62
C ALA A 119 8.08 9.07 14.71
N LYS A 120 7.63 8.74 15.93
CA LYS A 120 6.50 7.80 16.13
C LYS A 120 5.18 8.38 15.63
N LYS A 121 4.91 9.67 15.88
CA LYS A 121 3.70 10.35 15.37
C LYS A 121 3.70 10.38 13.85
N GLN A 122 4.81 10.75 13.23
CA GLN A 122 4.96 10.76 11.77
C GLN A 122 4.79 9.36 11.15
N ARG A 123 5.35 8.32 11.78
CA ARG A 123 5.13 6.94 11.32
C ARG A 123 3.66 6.54 11.37
N LYS A 124 2.97 6.83 12.47
CA LYS A 124 1.55 6.52 12.62
C LYS A 124 0.70 7.28 11.60
N GLN A 125 1.03 8.53 11.32
CA GLN A 125 0.37 9.32 10.27
C GLN A 125 0.60 8.70 8.88
N ALA A 126 1.84 8.35 8.55
CA ALA A 126 2.17 7.66 7.30
C ALA A 126 1.47 6.30 7.16
N GLU A 127 1.29 5.55 8.25
CA GLU A 127 0.52 4.30 8.26
C GLU A 127 -0.97 4.52 7.95
N LEU A 128 -1.57 5.58 8.50
CA LEU A 128 -2.96 5.97 8.21
C LEU A 128 -3.13 6.41 6.76
N ASP A 129 -2.20 7.22 6.24
CA ASP A 129 -2.21 7.67 4.85
C ASP A 129 -2.04 6.47 3.89
N ALA A 130 -1.15 5.53 4.22
CA ALA A 130 -0.98 4.28 3.48
C ALA A 130 -2.26 3.43 3.46
N GLN A 131 -3.01 3.37 4.56
CA GLN A 131 -4.27 2.65 4.62
C GLN A 131 -5.37 3.34 3.79
N LEU A 132 -5.43 4.68 3.82
CA LEU A 132 -6.37 5.44 3.00
C LEU A 132 -6.10 5.25 1.50
N LEU A 133 -4.83 5.31 1.10
CA LEU A 133 -4.39 5.03 -0.27
C LEU A 133 -4.73 3.59 -0.69
N ALA A 134 -4.52 2.60 0.18
CA ALA A 134 -4.88 1.22 -0.10
C ALA A 134 -6.38 1.05 -0.34
N ASN A 135 -7.22 1.71 0.45
CA ASN A 135 -8.68 1.71 0.27
C ASN A 135 -9.06 2.36 -1.07
N ARG A 136 -8.46 3.51 -1.40
CA ARG A 136 -8.71 4.19 -2.68
C ARG A 136 -8.29 3.33 -3.88
N LEU A 137 -7.11 2.70 -3.82
CA LEU A 137 -6.65 1.75 -4.83
C LEU A 137 -7.60 0.57 -5.00
N ALA A 138 -8.15 0.02 -3.91
CA ALA A 138 -9.13 -1.05 -3.97
C ALA A 138 -10.43 -0.61 -4.68
N HIS A 139 -10.92 0.60 -4.38
CA HIS A 139 -12.07 1.18 -5.07
C HIS A 139 -11.82 1.40 -6.55
N LEU A 140 -10.67 1.98 -6.93
CA LEU A 140 -10.30 2.22 -8.32
C LEU A 140 -10.19 0.91 -9.12
N ARG A 141 -9.56 -0.13 -8.56
CA ARG A 141 -9.47 -1.46 -9.19
C ARG A 141 -10.85 -2.09 -9.40
N ALA A 142 -11.73 -1.97 -8.41
CA ALA A 142 -13.10 -2.48 -8.53
C ALA A 142 -13.93 -1.69 -9.56
N GLU A 143 -13.65 -0.40 -9.75
CA GLU A 143 -14.26 0.41 -10.79
C GLU A 143 -13.75 0.03 -12.19
N ASP A 144 -12.44 -0.16 -12.36
CA ASP A 144 -11.84 -0.58 -13.65
C ASP A 144 -12.40 -1.93 -14.11
N ILE A 145 -12.48 -2.92 -13.20
CA ILE A 145 -13.08 -4.23 -13.51
C ILE A 145 -14.55 -4.09 -13.91
N ARG A 146 -15.31 -3.20 -13.26
CA ARG A 146 -16.72 -2.95 -13.61
C ARG A 146 -16.84 -2.25 -14.97
N ALA A 147 -15.97 -1.30 -15.27
CA ALA A 147 -15.93 -0.60 -16.55
C ALA A 147 -15.56 -1.55 -17.70
N GLN A 148 -14.53 -2.38 -17.52
CA GLN A 148 -14.12 -3.40 -18.49
C GLN A 148 -15.27 -4.36 -18.81
N LYS A 149 -15.98 -4.88 -17.80
CA LYS A 149 -17.16 -5.73 -18.01
C LYS A 149 -18.26 -5.02 -18.83
N ARG A 150 -18.49 -3.73 -18.59
CA ARG A 150 -19.47 -2.94 -19.37
C ARG A 150 -19.02 -2.75 -20.81
N ILE A 151 -17.73 -2.51 -21.05
CA ILE A 151 -17.15 -2.40 -22.40
C ILE A 151 -17.33 -3.70 -23.16
N GLU A 152 -16.96 -4.83 -22.53
CA GLU A 152 -17.11 -6.16 -23.13
C GLU A 152 -18.56 -6.45 -23.49
N GLU A 153 -19.50 -6.14 -22.60
CA GLU A 153 -20.93 -6.32 -22.86
C GLU A 153 -21.42 -5.43 -24.01
N ALA A 154 -21.02 -4.15 -24.05
CA ALA A 154 -21.38 -3.24 -25.14
C ALA A 154 -20.84 -3.73 -26.49
N LYS A 155 -19.56 -4.10 -26.56
CA LYS A 155 -18.93 -4.67 -27.76
C LYS A 155 -19.58 -5.96 -28.21
N ARG A 156 -19.94 -6.84 -27.26
CA ARG A 156 -20.65 -8.09 -27.56
C ARG A 156 -22.01 -7.81 -28.18
N ARG A 157 -22.79 -6.88 -27.61
CA ARG A 157 -24.10 -6.48 -28.14
C ARG A 157 -23.98 -5.84 -29.53
N ALA A 158 -23.02 -4.94 -29.73
CA ALA A 158 -22.76 -4.35 -31.05
C ALA A 158 -22.44 -5.43 -32.10
N SER A 159 -21.57 -6.38 -31.76
CA SER A 159 -21.22 -7.52 -32.64
C SER A 159 -22.41 -8.43 -32.94
N GLU A 160 -23.28 -8.67 -31.95
CA GLU A 160 -24.52 -9.44 -32.12
C GLU A 160 -25.49 -8.73 -33.11
N ILE A 161 -25.65 -7.40 -32.98
CA ILE A 161 -26.47 -6.59 -33.88
C ILE A 161 -25.91 -6.63 -35.31
N GLU A 162 -24.61 -6.39 -35.48
CA GLU A 162 -23.95 -6.45 -36.79
C GLU A 162 -24.09 -7.84 -37.44
N ALA A 163 -23.94 -8.91 -36.66
CA ALA A 163 -24.14 -10.27 -37.16
C ALA A 163 -25.58 -10.51 -37.64
N ILE A 164 -26.58 -9.99 -36.91
CA ILE A 164 -27.98 -10.03 -37.33
C ILE A 164 -28.20 -9.22 -38.61
N LYS A 165 -27.64 -8.00 -38.70
CA LYS A 165 -27.71 -7.16 -39.91
C LYS A 165 -27.13 -7.86 -41.12
N LYS A 166 -25.92 -8.41 -41.00
CA LYS A 166 -25.27 -9.16 -42.08
C LYS A 166 -26.09 -10.38 -42.52
N ARG A 167 -26.71 -11.09 -41.56
CA ARG A 167 -27.60 -12.22 -41.86
C ARG A 167 -28.87 -11.76 -42.58
N ASN A 168 -29.47 -10.65 -42.16
CA ASN A 168 -30.67 -10.09 -42.78
C ASN A 168 -30.38 -9.55 -44.18
N GLU A 169 -29.26 -8.83 -44.35
CA GLU A 169 -28.80 -8.35 -45.65
C GLU A 169 -28.50 -9.51 -46.61
N SER A 170 -27.80 -10.55 -46.14
CA SER A 170 -27.55 -11.76 -46.94
C SER A 170 -28.86 -12.45 -47.35
N ARG A 171 -29.84 -12.55 -46.45
CA ARG A 171 -31.18 -13.08 -46.77
C ARG A 171 -31.92 -12.21 -47.79
N LEU A 172 -31.82 -10.89 -47.66
CA LEU A 172 -32.44 -9.95 -48.59
C LEU A 172 -31.80 -10.05 -49.98
N ARG A 173 -30.47 -10.08 -50.06
CA ARG A 173 -29.73 -10.29 -51.32
C ARG A 173 -30.09 -11.64 -51.95
N ALA A 174 -30.12 -12.73 -51.18
CA ALA A 174 -30.53 -14.03 -51.69
C ALA A 174 -31.98 -14.02 -52.22
N LYS A 175 -32.89 -13.29 -51.56
CA LYS A 175 -34.27 -13.12 -52.02
C LYS A 175 -34.34 -12.30 -53.33
N GLN A 176 -33.54 -11.23 -53.44
CA GLN A 176 -33.44 -10.41 -54.65
C GLN A 176 -32.86 -11.23 -55.81
N GLU A 177 -31.77 -11.95 -55.59
CA GLU A 177 -31.15 -12.85 -56.57
C GLU A 177 -32.13 -13.93 -57.04
N ALA A 178 -32.86 -14.56 -56.11
CA ALA A 178 -33.88 -15.54 -56.46
C ALA A 178 -35.04 -14.93 -57.28
N ALA A 179 -35.48 -13.71 -56.93
CA ALA A 179 -36.51 -13.00 -57.69
C ALA A 179 -36.02 -12.60 -59.09
N GLU A 180 -34.77 -12.15 -59.23
CA GLU A 180 -34.16 -11.86 -60.52
C GLU A 180 -33.97 -13.11 -61.36
N GLN A 181 -33.52 -14.22 -60.76
CA GLN A 181 -33.40 -15.51 -61.46
C GLN A 181 -34.76 -15.98 -61.98
N LEU A 182 -35.80 -15.91 -61.14
CA LEU A 182 -37.17 -16.23 -61.56
C LEU A 182 -37.63 -15.31 -62.70
N GLN A 183 -37.35 -14.01 -62.63
CA GLN A 183 -37.71 -13.07 -63.69
C GLN A 183 -36.95 -13.37 -65.00
N ARG A 184 -35.66 -13.75 -64.91
CA ARG A 184 -34.85 -14.18 -66.07
C ARG A 184 -35.39 -15.48 -66.65
N GLU A 185 -35.77 -16.45 -65.82
CA GLU A 185 -36.40 -17.70 -66.29
C GLU A 185 -37.75 -17.44 -66.96
N ILE A 186 -38.59 -16.57 -66.40
CA ILE A 186 -39.86 -16.17 -67.04
C ILE A 186 -39.59 -15.50 -68.39
N ARG A 187 -38.63 -14.57 -68.47
CA ARG A 187 -38.26 -13.91 -69.73
C ARG A 187 -37.70 -14.91 -70.74
N ALA A 188 -36.79 -15.78 -70.33
CA ALA A 188 -36.22 -16.82 -71.18
C ALA A 188 -37.30 -17.82 -71.65
N GLN A 189 -38.28 -18.17 -70.79
CA GLN A 189 -39.43 -18.96 -71.21
C GLN A 189 -40.31 -18.22 -72.20
N CYS A 190 -40.60 -16.94 -71.98
CA CYS A 190 -41.36 -16.11 -72.92
C CYS A 190 -40.63 -15.99 -74.27
N GLU A 191 -39.32 -15.75 -74.27
CA GLU A 191 -38.47 -15.72 -75.45
C GLU A 191 -38.39 -17.08 -76.12
N TYR A 192 -38.21 -18.17 -75.38
CA TYR A 192 -38.24 -19.53 -75.92
C TYR A 192 -39.60 -19.87 -76.52
N ASN A 193 -40.70 -19.48 -75.87
CA ASN A 193 -42.05 -19.68 -76.39
C ASN A 193 -42.28 -18.83 -77.63
N ASN A 194 -41.83 -17.57 -77.64
CA ASN A 194 -41.90 -16.67 -78.80
C ASN A 194 -41.00 -17.18 -79.92
N MET A 195 -39.82 -17.71 -79.64
CA MET A 195 -38.90 -18.31 -80.59
C MET A 195 -39.39 -19.66 -81.08
N LYS A 196 -40.04 -20.48 -80.24
CA LYS A 196 -40.76 -21.68 -80.67
C LYS A 196 -41.92 -21.33 -81.56
N GLN A 197 -42.66 -20.26 -81.25
CA GLN A 197 -43.76 -19.78 -82.05
C GLN A 197 -43.25 -19.16 -83.37
N SER A 198 -42.16 -18.39 -83.33
CA SER A 198 -41.50 -17.81 -84.47
C SER A 198 -40.90 -18.91 -85.31
N SER A 199 -40.10 -19.83 -84.76
CA SER A 199 -39.56 -21.02 -85.41
C SER A 199 -40.61 -22.04 -85.80
N ALA A 200 -41.83 -22.01 -85.26
CA ALA A 200 -42.96 -22.77 -85.79
C ALA A 200 -43.57 -22.04 -86.99
N ARG A 201 -43.65 -20.70 -86.95
CA ARG A 201 -43.95 -19.87 -88.13
C ARG A 201 -42.83 -19.94 -89.16
N GLU A 202 -41.59 -20.11 -88.73
CA GLU A 202 -40.38 -20.13 -89.51
C GLU A 202 -40.12 -21.54 -89.99
N ARG A 203 -40.41 -22.62 -89.24
CA ARG A 203 -40.56 -23.98 -89.78
C ARG A 203 -41.76 -24.09 -90.68
N ARG A 204 -42.81 -23.31 -90.50
CA ARG A 204 -43.87 -23.19 -91.51
C ARG A 204 -43.35 -22.43 -92.74
N ASN A 205 -42.49 -21.42 -92.57
CA ASN A 205 -41.84 -20.67 -93.65
C ASN A 205 -40.58 -21.38 -94.24
N GLN A 206 -39.99 -22.34 -93.54
CA GLN A 206 -38.82 -23.16 -93.86
C GLN A 206 -39.33 -24.52 -94.35
N LEU A 207 -40.44 -25.08 -93.92
CA LEU A 207 -41.14 -26.08 -94.75
C LEU A 207 -41.56 -25.46 -96.09
N MET A 208 -41.78 -24.14 -96.13
CA MET A 208 -41.84 -23.35 -97.38
C MET A 208 -40.45 -23.02 -98.00
N ALA A 209 -39.32 -23.01 -97.26
CA ALA A 209 -37.98 -22.56 -97.72
C ALA A 209 -36.78 -23.56 -97.62
N ASP A 210 -36.81 -24.63 -96.83
CA ASP A 210 -36.11 -25.94 -96.96
C ASP A 210 -36.66 -26.76 -98.13
N ASN A 211 -37.86 -26.44 -98.63
CA ASN A 211 -38.22 -26.74 -100.02
C ASN A 211 -37.30 -25.97 -101.01
N ALA A 212 -36.60 -24.92 -100.55
CA ALA A 212 -35.72 -24.07 -101.35
C ALA A 212 -34.22 -24.12 -100.99
N SER A 213 -33.78 -24.70 -99.84
CA SER A 213 -32.39 -24.48 -99.36
C SER A 213 -31.70 -25.65 -98.62
N LYS A 214 -31.90 -26.90 -99.06
CA LYS A 214 -30.96 -28.04 -98.85
C LYS A 214 -29.55 -27.81 -99.46
N ARG A 215 -29.02 -26.59 -99.43
CA ARG A 215 -27.95 -26.15 -100.34
C ARG A 215 -26.63 -25.72 -99.70
N VAL A 216 -26.51 -25.63 -98.38
CA VAL A 216 -25.30 -25.10 -97.72
C VAL A 216 -25.27 -25.64 -96.28
N GLN A 217 -24.85 -26.89 -95.96
CA GLN A 217 -23.46 -27.36 -95.97
C GLN A 217 -22.47 -26.25 -95.61
N LEU A 218 -21.52 -26.37 -94.68
CA LEU A 218 -20.88 -27.45 -93.96
C LEU A 218 -19.67 -26.73 -93.32
N VAL A 219 -19.22 -27.17 -92.15
CA VAL A 219 -17.90 -26.81 -91.56
C VAL A 219 -17.78 -25.37 -91.07
N GLN A 220 -17.51 -25.24 -89.78
CA GLN A 220 -16.23 -24.73 -89.26
C GLN A 220 -16.44 -24.53 -87.77
N ASP A 221 -16.32 -25.61 -87.01
CA ASP A 221 -15.03 -26.01 -86.45
C ASP A 221 -14.41 -24.93 -85.57
N THR A 222 -14.53 -25.24 -84.28
CA THR A 222 -13.41 -25.32 -83.34
C THR A 222 -12.90 -24.06 -82.65
N ARG A 223 -12.87 -24.25 -81.32
CA ARG A 223 -11.93 -23.75 -80.29
C ARG A 223 -12.25 -22.38 -79.70
N ALA A 224 -12.80 -22.30 -78.49
CA ALA A 224 -12.36 -22.85 -77.18
C ALA A 224 -11.08 -22.18 -76.64
N GLU A 225 -11.34 -21.07 -75.95
CA GLU A 225 -10.81 -20.65 -74.64
C GLU A 225 -9.59 -21.38 -74.07
N LYS A 226 -8.61 -20.60 -73.59
CA LYS A 226 -7.83 -20.95 -72.39
C LYS A 226 -7.70 -19.75 -71.45
N LYS A 227 -8.47 -19.82 -70.37
CA LYS A 227 -8.30 -19.08 -69.11
C LYS A 227 -7.22 -19.75 -68.25
N VAL A 228 -6.42 -18.90 -67.58
CA VAL A 228 -6.07 -18.93 -66.15
C VAL A 228 -5.24 -20.10 -65.61
N HIS A 229 -4.05 -19.80 -65.05
CA HIS A 229 -3.66 -20.17 -63.68
C HIS A 229 -2.26 -19.62 -63.32
N LEU A 230 -2.17 -18.40 -62.75
CA LEU A 230 -0.93 -17.91 -62.14
C LEU A 230 -1.22 -16.97 -60.95
N ALA A 231 -2.12 -17.41 -60.09
CA ALA A 231 -1.91 -17.31 -58.66
C ALA A 231 -2.16 -18.74 -58.21
N GLN A 232 -1.24 -19.40 -57.56
CA GLN A 232 -0.77 -19.03 -56.25
C GLN A 232 0.18 -20.17 -55.88
N ILE A 233 0.92 -19.94 -54.82
CA ILE A 233 1.55 -21.00 -54.04
C ILE A 233 2.86 -21.47 -54.64
N ARG A 234 3.96 -21.34 -53.93
CA ARG A 234 4.21 -20.87 -52.57
C ARG A 234 5.72 -20.97 -52.46
N ARG A 235 6.23 -20.31 -51.42
CA ARG A 235 7.37 -20.81 -50.65
C ARG A 235 8.59 -21.04 -51.50
N GLN A 236 9.53 -20.13 -51.41
CA GLN A 236 10.79 -20.64 -50.90
C GLN A 236 11.53 -19.52 -50.19
N ARG A 237 11.99 -19.85 -48.98
CA ARG A 237 13.17 -19.31 -48.28
C ARG A 237 12.88 -18.41 -47.07
N GLU A 238 12.34 -19.09 -46.05
CA GLU A 238 12.94 -19.20 -44.70
C GLU A 238 14.49 -19.14 -44.77
N MET A 239 15.09 -18.19 -44.06
CA MET A 239 15.63 -18.34 -42.70
C MET A 239 16.80 -19.31 -42.65
N ASP A 240 18.00 -18.76 -42.48
CA ASP A 240 19.18 -19.38 -41.87
C ASP A 240 20.25 -18.27 -41.75
N GLN A 241 21.09 -18.14 -40.74
CA GLN A 241 21.24 -18.75 -39.41
C GLN A 241 22.49 -18.12 -38.76
N SER A 242 22.74 -18.50 -37.50
CA SER A 242 23.94 -18.28 -36.65
C SER A 242 24.05 -16.89 -36.01
N TRP A 243 23.94 -16.69 -34.69
CA TRP A 243 24.15 -17.51 -33.47
C TRP A 243 25.57 -18.03 -33.24
N LEU A 244 26.19 -17.37 -32.26
CA LEU A 244 27.23 -17.77 -31.30
C LEU A 244 28.55 -18.31 -31.88
N ALA A 245 29.66 -18.19 -31.18
CA ALA A 245 29.85 -18.24 -29.75
C ALA A 245 31.11 -17.43 -29.43
N GLU A 246 31.09 -16.58 -28.41
CA GLU A 246 31.20 -17.00 -27.01
C GLU A 246 32.66 -17.19 -26.62
N ARG A 247 32.91 -16.56 -25.48
CA ARG A 247 33.56 -17.18 -24.34
C ARG A 247 35.05 -16.95 -24.19
N SER A 248 35.26 -16.25 -23.08
CA SER A 248 36.23 -16.61 -22.05
C SER A 248 37.68 -16.36 -22.42
N GLN A 249 38.55 -16.13 -21.46
CA GLN A 249 38.54 -16.64 -20.10
C GLN A 249 39.08 -15.53 -19.20
N GLU A 250 38.42 -15.17 -18.11
CA GLU A 250 38.42 -15.98 -16.90
C GLU A 250 39.83 -16.44 -16.50
N ILE A 251 40.18 -16.03 -15.28
CA ILE A 251 41.01 -16.79 -14.37
C ILE A 251 42.49 -16.80 -14.77
N ARG A 252 43.22 -15.92 -14.10
CA ARG A 252 43.98 -16.40 -12.95
C ARG A 252 44.32 -15.22 -12.07
N ASP A 253 43.52 -15.05 -11.03
CA ASP A 253 43.70 -15.76 -9.77
C ASP A 253 44.73 -15.02 -8.93
N LYS A 254 44.29 -14.83 -7.69
CA LYS A 254 45.07 -15.15 -6.51
C LYS A 254 46.46 -14.55 -6.52
N GLU A 255 46.60 -13.53 -5.71
CA GLU A 255 47.34 -13.62 -4.46
C GLU A 255 47.36 -12.19 -3.90
N LYS A 256 47.31 -11.92 -2.61
CA LYS A 256 47.58 -12.75 -1.44
C LYS A 256 46.89 -12.03 -0.28
N ARG A 257 46.07 -12.77 0.46
CA ARG A 257 45.73 -12.43 1.84
C ARG A 257 46.97 -12.62 2.71
N ALA A 258 46.84 -12.13 3.94
CA ALA A 258 47.79 -12.23 5.04
C ALA A 258 48.87 -11.16 5.01
N VAL A 259 48.70 -10.15 5.88
CA VAL A 259 49.64 -9.96 6.99
C VAL A 259 49.20 -8.88 7.99
N ARG A 260 48.22 -8.00 7.74
CA ARG A 260 47.95 -6.91 8.72
C ARG A 260 46.58 -6.96 9.38
N GLN A 261 46.26 -8.18 9.75
CA GLN A 261 45.34 -8.65 10.77
C GLN A 261 45.79 -8.25 12.20
N ARG A 262 46.24 -7.00 12.43
CA ARG A 262 46.65 -6.54 13.76
C ARG A 262 46.49 -5.03 13.90
N GLN A 263 45.28 -4.54 14.21
CA GLN A 263 45.10 -3.21 14.87
C GLN A 263 43.65 -2.80 15.28
N MET A 264 42.62 -3.65 15.16
CA MET A 264 41.21 -3.19 15.24
C MET A 264 40.40 -3.71 16.44
N SER A 265 41.02 -4.16 17.54
CA SER A 265 40.32 -4.82 18.65
C SER A 265 40.15 -4.02 19.95
N GLN A 266 40.55 -2.74 20.02
CA GLN A 266 40.42 -1.91 21.25
C GLN A 266 39.52 -0.66 21.13
N LYS A 267 38.75 -0.48 20.03
CA LYS A 267 37.94 0.74 19.79
C LYS A 267 36.41 0.58 19.86
N ASN A 268 35.89 -0.52 20.41
CA ASN A 268 34.51 -0.95 20.12
C ASN A 268 33.47 -0.75 21.24
N TYR A 269 33.83 -0.59 22.51
CA TYR A 269 32.81 -0.59 23.57
C TYR A 269 32.04 0.73 23.71
N GLU A 270 32.71 1.87 23.59
CA GLU A 270 32.08 3.20 23.71
C GLU A 270 31.35 3.62 22.41
N LYS A 271 31.81 3.11 21.26
CA LYS A 271 31.11 3.26 19.98
C LYS A 271 29.80 2.47 19.95
N GLU A 272 29.72 1.33 20.60
CA GLU A 272 28.53 0.46 20.61
C GLU A 272 27.30 1.13 21.24
N LEU A 273 27.44 1.97 22.28
CA LEU A 273 26.28 2.55 22.98
C LEU A 273 25.65 3.72 22.18
N VAL A 274 26.47 4.64 21.66
CA VAL A 274 26.03 5.72 20.76
C VAL A 274 25.61 5.16 19.39
N LYS A 275 26.27 4.09 18.91
CA LYS A 275 25.88 3.37 17.71
C LYS A 275 24.52 2.70 17.89
N LYS A 276 24.20 2.10 19.05
CA LYS A 276 22.87 1.51 19.31
C LYS A 276 21.75 2.56 19.35
N ALA A 277 21.99 3.75 19.92
CA ALA A 277 21.01 4.84 19.90
C ALA A 277 20.82 5.41 18.48
N ARG A 278 21.92 5.65 17.75
CA ARG A 278 21.88 6.06 16.34
C ARG A 278 21.32 4.99 15.42
N GLU A 279 21.55 3.71 15.70
CA GLU A 279 20.99 2.58 14.95
C GLU A 279 19.50 2.44 15.18
N LYS A 280 19.00 2.70 16.40
CA LYS A 280 17.55 2.72 16.69
C LYS A 280 16.87 3.91 16.00
N LEU A 281 17.47 5.10 16.05
CA LEU A 281 16.97 6.27 15.32
C LEU A 281 17.05 6.07 13.80
N ALA A 282 18.16 5.51 13.30
CA ALA A 282 18.31 5.12 11.90
C ALA A 282 17.34 4.01 11.51
N HIS A 283 16.98 3.08 12.40
CA HIS A 283 15.95 2.07 12.13
C HIS A 283 14.56 2.68 12.04
N GLU A 284 14.21 3.64 12.87
CA GLU A 284 12.92 4.34 12.75
C GLU A 284 12.89 5.25 11.52
N HIS A 285 13.99 5.94 11.18
CA HIS A 285 14.11 6.65 9.91
C HIS A 285 14.10 5.72 8.69
N GLU A 286 14.73 4.55 8.77
CA GLU A 286 14.72 3.55 7.70
C GLU A 286 13.31 2.95 7.54
N LYS A 287 12.61 2.65 8.64
CA LYS A 287 11.20 2.24 8.59
C LYS A 287 10.31 3.34 8.02
N ARG A 288 10.54 4.61 8.39
CA ARG A 288 9.86 5.77 7.81
C ARG A 288 10.17 5.89 6.32
N LEU A 289 11.43 5.74 5.92
CA LEU A 289 11.84 5.80 4.52
C LEU A 289 11.25 4.63 3.73
N GLN A 290 11.15 3.45 4.33
CA GLN A 290 10.47 2.29 3.73
C GLN A 290 8.96 2.51 3.63
N SER A 291 8.33 3.13 4.62
CA SER A 291 6.91 3.51 4.53
C SER A 291 6.69 4.60 3.48
N GLU A 292 7.54 5.61 3.40
CA GLU A 292 7.51 6.67 2.38
C GLU A 292 7.76 6.10 0.98
N LYS A 293 8.76 5.22 0.81
CA LYS A 293 8.99 4.51 -0.47
C LYS A 293 7.78 3.64 -0.85
N LYS A 294 7.14 3.00 0.12
CA LYS A 294 5.92 2.21 -0.11
C LYS A 294 4.75 3.12 -0.50
N ILE A 295 4.57 4.26 0.18
CA ILE A 295 3.58 5.29 -0.16
C ILE A 295 3.84 5.78 -1.58
N HIS A 296 5.07 6.18 -1.90
CA HIS A 296 5.44 6.65 -3.22
C HIS A 296 5.19 5.60 -4.32
N ARG A 297 5.45 4.32 -4.03
CA ARG A 297 5.10 3.24 -4.94
C ARG A 297 3.58 3.12 -5.11
N MET A 298 2.81 3.20 -4.03
CA MET A 298 1.34 3.17 -4.08
C MET A 298 0.75 4.39 -4.79
N GLU A 299 1.32 5.58 -4.61
CA GLU A 299 0.95 6.81 -5.33
C GLU A 299 1.24 6.69 -6.82
N LYS A 300 2.40 6.12 -7.19
CA LYS A 300 2.72 5.84 -8.59
C LYS A 300 1.74 4.83 -9.19
N GLU A 301 1.44 3.74 -8.48
CA GLU A 301 0.43 2.77 -8.91
C GLU A 301 -0.97 3.41 -9.02
N GLU A 302 -1.32 4.32 -8.12
CA GLU A 302 -2.58 5.08 -8.16
C GLU A 302 -2.62 5.97 -9.40
N ALA A 303 -1.57 6.74 -9.67
CA ALA A 303 -1.48 7.59 -10.85
C ALA A 303 -1.59 6.77 -12.15
N GLU A 304 -0.90 5.63 -12.24
CA GLU A 304 -1.02 4.71 -13.36
C GLU A 304 -2.43 4.13 -13.51
N LEU A 305 -3.11 3.81 -12.39
CA LEU A 305 -4.48 3.31 -12.41
C LEU A 305 -5.50 4.40 -12.80
N ILE A 306 -5.29 5.64 -12.36
CA ILE A 306 -6.11 6.79 -12.78
C ILE A 306 -5.98 7.00 -14.29
N GLU A 307 -4.76 6.96 -14.82
CA GLU A 307 -4.54 7.12 -16.26
C GLU A 307 -5.15 5.95 -17.04
N LYS A 308 -4.99 4.70 -16.57
CA LYS A 308 -5.67 3.55 -17.15
C LYS A 308 -7.18 3.69 -17.11
N LEU A 309 -7.76 4.13 -15.99
CA LEU A 309 -9.20 4.37 -15.86
C LEU A 309 -9.68 5.43 -16.84
N ARG A 310 -8.90 6.49 -17.07
CA ARG A 310 -9.21 7.52 -18.07
C ARG A 310 -9.27 6.92 -19.48
N VAL A 311 -8.27 6.11 -19.85
CA VAL A 311 -8.27 5.38 -21.12
C VAL A 311 -9.44 4.39 -21.20
N THR A 312 -9.75 3.67 -20.12
CA THR A 312 -10.91 2.77 -20.04
C THR A 312 -12.22 3.54 -20.23
N GLN A 313 -12.36 4.73 -19.66
CA GLN A 313 -13.54 5.59 -19.85
C GLN A 313 -13.67 6.07 -21.30
N GLU A 314 -12.56 6.43 -21.96
CA GLU A 314 -12.55 6.76 -23.39
C GLU A 314 -12.94 5.56 -24.25
N LEU A 315 -12.41 4.36 -23.95
CA LEU A 315 -12.80 3.11 -24.59
C LEU A 315 -14.28 2.78 -24.35
N GLN A 316 -14.81 3.08 -23.17
CA GLN A 316 -16.21 2.90 -22.85
C GLN A 316 -17.10 3.84 -23.66
N ARG A 317 -16.70 5.10 -23.85
CA ARG A 317 -17.40 6.03 -24.75
C ARG A 317 -17.40 5.51 -26.18
N ALA A 318 -16.23 5.13 -26.70
CA ALA A 318 -16.11 4.58 -28.05
C ALA A 318 -16.98 3.32 -28.24
N ALA A 319 -17.00 2.40 -27.27
CA ALA A 319 -17.82 1.19 -27.34
C ALA A 319 -19.34 1.49 -27.30
N TYR A 320 -19.76 2.53 -26.56
CA TYR A 320 -21.15 2.98 -26.59
C TYR A 320 -21.50 3.70 -27.88
N GLU A 321 -20.61 4.52 -28.43
CA GLU A 321 -20.78 5.15 -29.76
C GLU A 321 -20.89 4.08 -30.86
N GLU A 322 -20.06 3.03 -30.82
CA GLU A 322 -20.17 1.87 -31.73
C GLU A 322 -21.53 1.17 -31.58
N LEU A 323 -22.00 0.96 -30.34
CA LEU A 323 -23.30 0.36 -30.08
C LEU A 323 -24.45 1.26 -30.54
N GLU A 324 -24.37 2.57 -30.30
CA GLU A 324 -25.36 3.55 -30.75
C GLU A 324 -25.41 3.59 -32.28
N PHE A 325 -24.27 3.67 -32.95
CA PHE A 325 -24.18 3.56 -34.40
C PHE A 325 -24.76 2.23 -34.92
N ALA A 326 -24.49 1.12 -34.23
CA ALA A 326 -25.08 -0.17 -34.57
C ALA A 326 -26.61 -0.18 -34.38
N MET A 327 -27.17 0.58 -33.43
CA MET A 327 -28.62 0.68 -33.21
C MET A 327 -29.30 1.70 -34.14
N GLU A 328 -28.73 2.89 -34.36
CA GLU A 328 -29.33 3.94 -35.20
C GLU A 328 -29.48 3.54 -36.67
N ASN A 329 -28.61 2.63 -37.15
CA ASN A 329 -28.70 2.08 -38.50
C ASN A 329 -29.69 0.88 -38.61
N GLU A 330 -30.60 0.67 -37.64
CA GLU A 330 -31.72 -0.29 -37.74
C GLU A 330 -32.87 0.23 -38.62
#